data_AF-A0A7C1PRM9-F1
#
_entry.id   AF-A0A7C1PRM9-F1
#
_cell.length_a   1.000
_cell.length_b   1.000
_cell.length_c   1.000
_cell.angle_alpha   90.00
_cell.angle_beta   90.00
_cell.angle_gamma   90.00
#
_symmetry.space_group_name_H-M   'P 1'
#
loop_
_entity.id
_entity.type
_entity.pdbx_description
1 polymer ?
#
loop_
_entity_poly.entity_id
_entity_poly.type
_entity_poly.pdbx_seq_one_letter_code
_entity_poly.pdbx_strand_id
1 'polypeptide(L)'
;MAKLEVKDKAIRPVRRMRQLVITPKRISLIVFVLFLILVGLYFHREIGFLTKAPALEVSQPPTDITIKQETFEIIGTTDPSAYLTVNDKEVYINKEGNFKTEVNLLEGVNTITIQAKNRFDKINEIIIRIIYQP
;
A
#
# COMPACT_ATOMS: atom_id res chain seq x y z
N MET A 1 90.00 -22.73 15.17
CA MET A 1 88.90 -22.05 15.89
C MET A 1 88.11 -21.23 14.88
N ALA A 2 86.85 -21.59 14.64
CA ALA A 2 86.04 -21.08 13.53
C ALA A 2 85.40 -19.71 13.87
N LYS A 3 85.46 -18.78 12.92
CA LYS A 3 84.83 -17.45 12.99
C LYS A 3 83.34 -17.61 12.69
N LEU A 4 82.48 -17.38 13.69
CA LEU A 4 81.02 -17.42 13.51
C LEU A 4 80.56 -16.17 12.76
N GLU A 5 80.16 -16.35 11.50
CA GLU A 5 79.55 -15.32 10.69
C GLU A 5 78.04 -15.28 10.99
N VAL A 6 77.63 -14.29 11.79
CA VAL A 6 76.21 -14.10 12.14
C VAL A 6 75.50 -13.45 10.95
N LYS A 7 74.79 -14.27 10.18
CA LYS A 7 73.98 -13.83 9.03
C LYS A 7 72.76 -13.06 9.52
N ASP A 8 72.74 -11.75 9.27
CA ASP A 8 71.62 -10.87 9.61
C ASP A 8 70.32 -11.35 8.94
N LYS A 9 69.36 -11.79 9.76
CA LYS A 9 68.05 -12.24 9.32
C LYS A 9 67.16 -11.01 9.11
N ALA A 10 66.84 -10.71 7.85
CA ALA A 10 65.97 -9.59 7.50
C ALA A 10 64.62 -9.67 8.26
N ILE A 11 64.39 -8.72 9.16
CA ILE A 11 63.14 -8.58 9.91
C ILE A 11 62.11 -7.99 8.95
N ARG A 12 61.11 -8.78 8.54
CA ARG A 12 60.00 -8.30 7.71
C ARG A 12 59.14 -7.34 8.55
N PRO A 13 58.71 -6.18 8.02
CA PRO A 13 57.81 -5.29 8.76
C PRO A 13 56.50 -6.03 9.00
N VAL A 14 56.17 -6.25 10.27
CA VAL A 14 54.86 -6.76 10.66
C VAL A 14 53.84 -5.71 10.23
N ARG A 15 53.05 -6.02 9.20
CA ARG A 15 51.97 -5.17 8.71
C ARG A 15 50.98 -4.96 9.86
N ARG A 16 51.12 -3.85 10.58
CA ARG A 16 50.28 -3.47 11.70
C ARG A 16 48.88 -3.20 11.15
N MET A 17 48.00 -4.20 11.21
CA MET A 17 46.59 -3.99 10.92
C MET A 17 46.08 -2.88 11.83
N ARG A 18 45.49 -1.85 11.22
CA ARG A 18 44.98 -0.67 11.91
C ARG A 18 43.94 -1.13 12.92
N GLN A 19 44.32 -1.16 14.19
CA GLN A 19 43.45 -1.62 15.26
C GLN A 19 42.28 -0.63 15.33
N LEU A 20 41.06 -1.13 15.09
CA LEU A 20 39.87 -0.33 15.30
C LEU A 20 39.83 0.00 16.79
N VAL A 21 40.12 1.25 17.13
CA VAL A 21 40.05 1.71 18.52
C VAL A 21 38.58 1.83 18.87
N ILE A 22 38.08 0.83 19.58
CA ILE A 22 36.72 0.77 20.09
C ILE A 22 36.65 1.70 21.30
N THR A 23 36.39 2.98 21.07
CA THR A 23 36.10 3.93 22.16
C THR A 23 34.63 3.78 22.55
N PRO A 24 34.27 3.73 23.85
CA PRO A 24 32.89 3.56 24.30
C PRO A 24 31.89 4.54 23.67
N LYS A 25 32.33 5.78 23.41
CA LYS A 25 31.53 6.82 22.73
C LYS A 25 31.11 6.44 21.30
N ARG A 26 31.96 5.72 20.55
CA ARG A 26 31.64 5.28 19.17
C ARG A 26 30.66 4.11 19.16
N ILE A 27 30.78 3.18 20.10
CA ILE A 27 29.81 2.08 20.24
C ILE A 27 28.44 2.65 20.61
N SER A 28 28.38 3.53 21.62
CA SER A 28 27.13 4.15 22.06
C SER A 28 26.42 4.89 20.90
N LEU A 29 27.18 5.61 20.06
CA LEU A 29 26.64 6.26 18.86
C LEU A 29 26.07 5.24 17.85
N ILE A 30 26.79 4.15 17.56
CA ILE A 30 26.33 3.12 16.62
C ILE A 30 25.06 2.45 17.12
N VAL A 31 24.99 2.11 18.42
CA VAL A 31 23.80 1.51 19.04
C VAL A 31 22.62 2.47 18.96
N PHE A 32 22.84 3.76 19.21
CA PHE A 32 21.80 4.78 19.11
C PHE A 32 21.28 4.95 17.68
N VAL A 33 22.17 4.99 16.68
CA VAL A 33 21.78 5.05 15.26
C VAL A 33 21.03 3.78 14.85
N LEU A 34 21.49 2.60 15.27
CA LEU A 34 20.81 1.33 15.02
C LEU A 34 19.41 1.32 15.65
N PHE A 35 19.27 1.82 16.88
CA PHE A 35 17.99 1.99 17.54
C PHE A 35 17.04 2.90 16.76
N LEU A 36 17.52 4.06 16.29
CA LEU A 36 16.72 4.96 15.45
C LEU A 36 16.31 4.31 14.11
N ILE A 37 17.19 3.53 13.48
CA ILE A 37 16.86 2.79 12.26
C ILE A 37 15.78 1.74 12.53
N LEU A 38 15.89 0.98 13.63
CA LEU A 38 14.88 -0.02 14.01
C LEU A 38 13.52 0.63 14.30
N VAL A 39 13.51 1.75 15.02
CA VAL A 39 12.31 2.55 15.27
C VAL A 39 11.71 3.08 13.97
N GLY A 40 12.56 3.63 13.08
CA GLY A 40 12.13 4.11 11.76
C GLY A 40 11.53 3.01 10.89
N LEU A 41 12.15 1.82 10.87
CA LEU A 41 11.62 0.64 10.17
C LEU A 41 10.29 0.17 10.77
N TYR A 42 10.16 0.19 12.08
CA TYR A 42 8.91 -0.15 12.78
C TYR A 42 7.78 0.81 12.37
N PHE A 43 8.00 2.13 12.48
CA PHE A 43 7.01 3.14 12.07
C PHE A 43 6.70 3.08 10.57
N HIS A 44 7.71 2.82 9.72
CA HIS A 44 7.50 2.68 8.28
C HIS A 44 6.56 1.52 7.94
N ARG A 45 6.66 0.39 8.66
CA ARG A 45 5.73 -0.73 8.49
C ARG A 45 4.31 -0.39 8.97
N GLU A 46 4.19 0.37 10.06
CA GLU A 46 2.90 0.71 10.66
C GLU A 46 2.05 1.64 9.75
N ILE A 47 2.69 2.52 8.98
CA ILE A 47 2.00 3.47 8.08
C ILE A 47 1.29 2.78 6.90
N GLY A 48 1.65 1.54 6.57
CA GLY A 48 1.03 0.78 5.47
C GLY A 48 -0.42 0.36 5.72
N PHE A 49 -0.86 0.28 6.98
CA PHE A 49 -2.23 -0.16 7.30
C PHE A 49 -3.27 0.96 7.10
N LEU A 50 -2.88 2.22 7.37
CA LEU A 50 -3.77 3.38 7.23
C LEU A 50 -3.96 3.85 5.78
N THR A 51 -3.24 3.25 4.83
CA THR A 51 -3.19 3.66 3.43
C THR A 51 -3.86 2.68 2.47
N LYS A 52 -4.66 1.74 2.97
CA LYS A 52 -5.44 0.80 2.14
C LYS A 52 -6.68 1.49 1.56
N ALA A 53 -6.98 1.19 0.29
CA ALA A 53 -8.22 1.60 -0.34
C ALA A 53 -9.43 0.95 0.37
N PRO A 54 -10.59 1.61 0.40
CA PRO A 54 -11.79 1.02 0.99
C PRO A 54 -12.17 -0.27 0.23
N ALA A 55 -12.65 -1.27 0.98
CA ALA A 55 -13.27 -2.44 0.36
C ALA A 55 -14.49 -1.95 -0.43
N LEU A 56 -14.69 -2.48 -1.63
CA LEU A 56 -15.83 -2.17 -2.49
C LEU A 56 -16.25 -3.46 -3.18
N GLU A 57 -17.49 -3.87 -2.96
CA GLU A 57 -18.09 -5.05 -3.56
C GLU A 57 -19.46 -4.68 -4.13
N VAL A 58 -19.71 -5.08 -5.37
CA VAL A 58 -20.99 -4.83 -6.05
C VAL A 58 -21.72 -6.17 -6.11
N SER A 59 -22.85 -6.26 -5.42
CA SER A 59 -23.70 -7.46 -5.41
C SER A 59 -24.63 -7.49 -6.62
N GLN A 60 -25.06 -6.31 -7.10
CA GLN A 60 -25.91 -6.18 -8.27
C GLN A 60 -25.47 -4.98 -9.13
N PRO A 61 -25.15 -5.20 -10.42
CA PRO A 61 -25.13 -6.49 -11.12
C PRO A 61 -23.82 -7.27 -10.84
N PRO A 62 -23.83 -8.61 -10.85
CA PRO A 62 -22.62 -9.41 -10.62
C PRO A 62 -21.67 -9.45 -11.83
N THR A 63 -22.14 -9.10 -13.03
CA THR A 63 -21.38 -9.09 -14.30
C THR A 63 -22.09 -8.14 -15.28
N ASP A 64 -21.48 -7.88 -16.44
CA ASP A 64 -22.13 -7.20 -17.56
C ASP A 64 -23.45 -7.89 -17.94
N ILE A 65 -24.55 -7.13 -17.98
CA ILE A 65 -25.91 -7.64 -18.23
C ILE A 65 -26.62 -6.84 -19.32
N THR A 66 -27.66 -7.45 -19.91
CA THR A 66 -28.62 -6.78 -20.79
C THR A 66 -29.97 -6.68 -20.10
N ILE A 67 -30.56 -5.50 -20.09
CA ILE A 67 -31.87 -5.25 -19.47
C ILE A 67 -32.81 -4.50 -20.41
N LYS A 68 -34.12 -4.64 -20.16
CA LYS A 68 -35.20 -4.01 -20.93
C LYS A 68 -35.81 -2.80 -20.23
N GLN A 69 -35.33 -2.48 -19.04
CA GLN A 69 -35.83 -1.37 -18.22
C GLN A 69 -34.88 -0.19 -18.38
N GLU A 70 -35.43 1.01 -18.45
CA GLU A 70 -34.66 2.27 -18.54
C GLU A 70 -33.92 2.58 -17.23
N THR A 71 -34.36 2.02 -16.10
CA THR A 71 -33.69 2.20 -14.81
C THR A 71 -33.12 0.88 -14.30
N PHE A 72 -31.99 0.97 -13.61
CA PHE A 72 -31.35 -0.17 -12.98
C PHE A 72 -30.88 0.17 -11.57
N GLU A 73 -31.11 -0.75 -10.65
CA GLU A 73 -30.71 -0.62 -9.26
C GLU A 73 -29.36 -1.30 -9.01
N ILE A 74 -28.41 -0.51 -8.53
CA ILE A 74 -27.08 -0.97 -8.13
C ILE A 74 -27.06 -1.16 -6.63
N ILE A 75 -26.62 -2.34 -6.20
CA ILE A 75 -26.53 -2.73 -4.79
C ILE A 75 -25.13 -3.25 -4.51
N GLY A 76 -24.55 -2.82 -3.39
CA GLY A 76 -23.26 -3.31 -2.96
C GLY A 76 -22.91 -2.92 -1.54
N THR A 77 -21.67 -3.22 -1.17
CA THR A 77 -21.10 -2.91 0.14
C THR A 77 -19.75 -2.23 -0.01
N THR A 78 -19.44 -1.36 0.94
CA THR A 78 -18.16 -0.66 1.05
C THR A 78 -17.87 -0.38 2.53
N ASP A 79 -16.68 0.15 2.83
CA ASP A 79 -16.40 0.69 4.16
C ASP A 79 -17.44 1.78 4.53
N PRO A 80 -18.11 1.69 5.71
CA PRO A 80 -19.10 2.68 6.15
C PRO A 80 -18.58 4.12 6.25
N SER A 81 -17.25 4.28 6.33
CA SER A 81 -16.58 5.59 6.40
C SER A 81 -16.05 6.08 5.04
N ALA A 82 -16.28 5.33 3.97
CA ALA A 82 -15.89 5.73 2.63
C ALA A 82 -16.81 6.83 2.07
N TYR A 83 -16.28 7.58 1.11
CA TYR A 83 -17.01 8.45 0.21
C TYR A 83 -17.28 7.66 -1.07
N LEU A 84 -18.54 7.37 -1.37
CA LEU A 84 -18.95 6.57 -2.53
C LEU A 84 -19.58 7.46 -3.59
N THR A 85 -19.16 7.26 -4.84
CA THR A 85 -19.78 7.88 -6.01
C THR A 85 -20.16 6.84 -7.05
N VAL A 86 -21.26 7.09 -7.74
CA VAL A 86 -21.72 6.31 -8.90
C VAL A 86 -21.97 7.30 -10.04
N ASN A 87 -21.23 7.17 -11.15
CA ASN A 87 -21.21 8.15 -12.24
C ASN A 87 -21.01 9.59 -11.73
N ASP A 88 -20.00 9.78 -10.88
CA ASP A 88 -19.64 11.07 -10.25
C ASP A 88 -20.71 11.66 -9.31
N LYS A 89 -21.80 10.93 -9.03
CA LYS A 89 -22.84 11.32 -8.06
C LYS A 89 -22.61 10.62 -6.74
N GLU A 90 -22.64 11.38 -5.65
CA GLU A 90 -22.50 10.83 -4.30
C GLU A 90 -23.67 9.90 -3.95
N VAL A 91 -23.34 8.75 -3.34
CA VAL A 91 -24.30 7.75 -2.89
C VAL A 91 -24.13 7.52 -1.40
N TYR A 92 -25.25 7.53 -0.68
CA TYR A 92 -25.27 7.28 0.75
C TYR A 92 -24.92 5.83 1.08
N ILE A 93 -24.07 5.64 2.09
CA ILE A 93 -23.70 4.35 2.65
C ILE A 93 -24.35 4.26 4.04
N ASN A 94 -25.02 3.16 4.34
CA ASN A 94 -25.61 2.95 5.66
C ASN A 94 -24.56 2.51 6.70
N LYS A 95 -24.99 2.38 7.96
CA LYS A 95 -24.09 2.04 9.08
C LYS A 95 -23.45 0.65 8.92
N GLU A 96 -24.13 -0.23 8.21
CA GLU A 96 -23.69 -1.59 7.91
C GLU A 96 -22.77 -1.64 6.67
N GLY A 97 -22.49 -0.51 6.01
CA GLY A 97 -21.63 -0.43 4.83
C GLY A 97 -22.35 -0.73 3.51
N ASN A 98 -23.66 -0.94 3.52
CA ASN A 98 -24.43 -1.19 2.31
C ASN A 98 -24.81 0.13 1.62
N PHE A 99 -24.85 0.08 0.30
CA PHE A 99 -25.38 1.16 -0.53
C PHE A 99 -26.36 0.60 -1.56
N LYS A 100 -27.31 1.46 -1.94
CA LYS A 100 -28.30 1.19 -2.97
C LYS A 100 -28.55 2.50 -3.73
N THR A 101 -28.46 2.45 -5.06
CA THR A 101 -28.76 3.61 -5.89
C THR A 101 -29.37 3.19 -7.22
N GLU A 102 -30.24 4.02 -7.77
CA GLU A 102 -30.86 3.80 -9.07
C GLU A 102 -30.14 4.64 -10.12
N VAL A 103 -29.79 4.02 -11.24
CA VAL A 103 -29.19 4.68 -12.40
C VAL A 103 -30.12 4.62 -13.59
N ASN A 104 -30.24 5.72 -14.31
CA ASN A 104 -30.95 5.77 -15.58
C ASN A 104 -30.00 5.35 -16.69
N LEU A 105 -30.50 4.51 -17.59
CA LEU A 105 -29.78 3.95 -18.72
C LEU A 105 -30.27 4.59 -20.02
N LEU A 106 -29.34 4.86 -20.91
CA LEU A 106 -29.61 5.25 -22.29
C LEU A 106 -29.60 4.01 -23.17
N GLU A 107 -30.36 4.02 -24.27
CA GLU A 107 -30.40 2.89 -25.20
C GLU A 107 -28.97 2.53 -25.68
N GLY A 108 -28.64 1.25 -25.65
CA GLY A 108 -27.30 0.75 -25.96
C GLY A 108 -26.44 0.51 -24.71
N VAL A 109 -25.12 0.70 -24.85
CA VAL A 109 -24.13 0.36 -23.81
C VAL A 109 -23.97 1.51 -22.84
N ASN A 110 -24.29 1.28 -21.56
CA ASN A 110 -24.05 2.21 -20.46
C ASN A 110 -22.85 1.73 -19.65
N THR A 111 -21.85 2.60 -19.48
CA THR A 111 -20.72 2.34 -18.59
C THR A 111 -21.01 3.02 -17.27
N ILE A 112 -21.11 2.24 -16.19
CA ILE A 112 -21.31 2.78 -14.85
C ILE A 112 -20.02 2.65 -14.06
N THR A 113 -19.55 3.77 -13.52
CA THR A 113 -18.35 3.83 -12.69
C THR A 113 -18.75 3.98 -11.23
N ILE A 114 -18.33 3.03 -10.40
CA ILE A 114 -18.58 2.99 -8.96
C ILE A 114 -17.24 3.18 -8.25
N GLN A 115 -17.09 4.28 -7.52
CA GLN A 115 -15.83 4.67 -6.91
C GLN A 115 -16.00 4.90 -5.42
N ALA A 116 -15.24 4.16 -4.62
CA ALA A 116 -15.16 4.33 -3.18
C ALA A 116 -13.80 4.96 -2.79
N LYS A 117 -13.84 6.04 -2.03
CA LYS A 117 -12.68 6.82 -1.62
C LYS A 117 -12.63 6.96 -0.10
N ASN A 118 -11.47 6.73 0.52
CA ASN A 118 -11.31 6.97 1.96
C ASN A 118 -10.81 8.40 2.27
N ARG A 119 -10.72 8.74 3.57
CA ARG A 119 -10.20 10.03 4.05
C ARG A 119 -8.72 10.32 3.74
N PHE A 120 -7.98 9.35 3.20
CA PHE A 120 -6.57 9.46 2.81
C PHE A 120 -6.39 9.43 1.29
N ASP A 121 -7.45 9.76 0.55
CA ASP A 121 -7.49 9.79 -0.91
C ASP A 121 -7.17 8.44 -1.60
N LYS A 122 -7.34 7.33 -0.90
CA LYS A 122 -7.21 5.98 -1.49
C LYS A 122 -8.53 5.59 -2.12
N ILE A 123 -8.44 5.16 -3.37
CA ILE A 123 -9.59 4.90 -4.22
C ILE A 123 -9.61 3.41 -4.59
N ASN A 124 -10.80 2.83 -4.54
CA ASN A 124 -11.15 1.57 -5.17
C ASN A 124 -12.27 1.84 -6.17
N GLU A 125 -12.18 1.26 -7.36
CA GLU A 125 -13.07 1.56 -8.48
C GLU A 125 -13.50 0.27 -9.17
N ILE A 126 -14.80 0.18 -9.45
CA ILE A 126 -15.42 -0.90 -10.20
C ILE A 126 -16.18 -0.28 -11.37
N ILE A 127 -15.91 -0.78 -12.57
CA ILE A 127 -16.58 -0.38 -13.79
C ILE A 127 -17.44 -1.54 -14.28
N ILE A 128 -18.72 -1.28 -14.49
CA ILE A 128 -19.69 -2.26 -15.00
C ILE A 128 -20.31 -1.76 -16.30
N ARG A 129 -20.67 -2.67 -17.20
CA ARG A 129 -21.39 -2.33 -18.43
C ARG A 129 -22.80 -2.92 -18.40
N ILE A 130 -23.78 -2.06 -18.64
CA ILE A 130 -25.18 -2.44 -18.71
C ILE A 130 -25.71 -2.09 -20.09
N ILE A 131 -26.18 -3.09 -20.83
CA ILE A 131 -26.78 -2.90 -22.15
C ILE A 131 -28.28 -2.72 -21.97
N TYR A 132 -28.81 -1.55 -22.28
CA TYR A 132 -30.24 -1.31 -22.32
C TYR A 132 -30.76 -1.49 -23.74
N GLN A 133 -31.66 -2.45 -23.93
CA GLN A 133 -32.35 -2.69 -25.20
C GLN A 133 -33.85 -2.92 -24.90
N PRO A 134 -34.73 -1.94 -25.20
CA PRO A 134 -36.16 -2.05 -24.94
C PRO A 134 -36.85 -3.20 -25.67
#